data_AF-A0A8H9NRE7-F1
#
_entry.id   AF-A0A8H9NRE7-F1
#
_cell.length_a   1.000
_cell.length_b   1.000
_cell.length_c   1.000
_cell.angle_alpha   90.00
_cell.angle_beta   90.00
_cell.angle_gamma   90.00
#
_symmetry.space_group_name_H-M   'P 1'
#
loop_
_entity.id
_entity.type
_entity.pdbx_description
1 polymer ?
#
loop_
_entity_poly.entity_id
_entity_poly.type
_entity_poly.pdbx_seq_one_letter_code
_entity_poly.pdbx_strand_id
1 'polypeptide(L)'
;MWSNEEKIYLKQNYHKFDISHLSTRLGKTPAAIRQKAYVLNLTNKHERRGNEHHLTKYPDEDVKLMKLLRLEGMRVKEIANKFEVTQSMATQLINLRRVAD
;
A
#
# COMPACT_ATOMS: atom_id res chain seq x y z
N MET A 1 26.70 -6.58 -7.26
CA MET A 1 25.66 -6.54 -8.31
C MET A 1 24.48 -7.42 -7.89
N TRP A 2 23.25 -7.12 -8.31
CA TRP A 2 22.04 -7.91 -8.00
C TRP A 2 21.46 -8.52 -9.28
N SER A 3 21.40 -9.85 -9.37
CA SER A 3 20.73 -10.58 -10.46
C SER A 3 19.20 -10.45 -10.36
N ASN A 4 18.49 -10.82 -11.41
CA ASN A 4 17.03 -10.83 -11.38
C ASN A 4 16.50 -11.94 -10.46
N GLU A 5 17.14 -13.10 -10.43
CA GLU A 5 16.80 -14.19 -9.53
C GLU A 5 16.96 -13.79 -8.06
N GLU A 6 18.05 -13.10 -7.70
CA GLU A 6 18.28 -12.62 -6.33
C GLU A 6 17.20 -11.60 -5.92
N LYS A 7 16.78 -10.71 -6.83
CA LYS A 7 15.69 -9.76 -6.58
C LYS A 7 14.34 -10.48 -6.41
N ILE A 8 14.05 -11.47 -7.25
CA ILE A 8 12.81 -12.27 -7.17
C ILE A 8 12.78 -13.02 -5.84
N TYR A 9 13.87 -13.71 -5.49
CA TYR A 9 14.00 -14.43 -4.24
C TYR A 9 13.80 -13.50 -3.04
N LEU A 10 14.47 -12.34 -3.04
CA LEU A 10 14.33 -11.36 -1.97
C LEU A 10 12.86 -10.91 -1.82
N LYS A 11 12.18 -10.55 -2.92
CA LYS A 11 10.76 -10.12 -2.89
C LYS A 11 9.84 -11.19 -2.30
N GLN A 12 10.01 -12.45 -2.68
CA GLN A 12 9.15 -13.56 -2.24
C GLN A 12 9.35 -13.95 -0.78
N ASN A 13 10.52 -13.63 -0.21
CA ASN A 13 10.98 -14.18 1.06
C ASN A 13 11.27 -13.12 2.14
N TYR A 14 11.32 -11.83 1.79
CA TYR A 14 11.70 -10.74 2.71
C TYR A 14 10.86 -10.66 3.98
N HIS A 15 9.58 -11.00 3.89
CA HIS A 15 8.66 -11.00 5.04
C HIS A 15 8.50 -12.37 5.72
N LYS A 16 9.09 -13.42 5.13
CA LYS A 16 8.98 -14.81 5.62
C LYS A 16 10.16 -15.20 6.49
N PHE A 17 11.34 -14.71 6.14
CA PHE A 17 12.59 -15.03 6.83
C PHE A 17 13.23 -13.77 7.40
N ASP A 18 14.03 -13.96 8.45
CA ASP A 18 14.83 -12.89 9.01
C ASP A 18 15.97 -12.47 8.05
N ILE A 19 16.54 -11.29 8.32
CA ILE A 19 17.60 -10.71 7.50
C ILE A 19 18.87 -11.58 7.50
N SER A 20 19.16 -12.30 8.59
CA SER A 20 20.34 -13.16 8.71
C SER A 20 20.21 -14.39 7.80
N HIS A 21 19.04 -15.02 7.77
CA HIS A 21 18.72 -16.13 6.88
C HIS A 21 18.81 -15.70 5.41
N LEU A 22 18.22 -14.55 5.06
CA LEU A 22 18.30 -13.99 3.71
C LEU A 22 19.74 -13.63 3.32
N SER A 23 20.52 -13.11 4.27
CA SER A 23 21.94 -12.78 4.11
C SER A 23 22.76 -14.02 3.77
N THR A 24 22.60 -15.10 4.55
CA THR A 24 23.26 -16.39 4.30
C THR A 24 22.86 -16.97 2.95
N ARG A 25 21.56 -16.97 2.62
CA ARG A 25 21.07 -17.56 1.38
C ARG A 25 21.51 -16.83 0.12
N LEU A 26 21.60 -15.50 0.16
CA LEU A 26 21.96 -14.67 -0.99
C LEU A 26 23.46 -14.34 -1.04
N GLY A 27 24.25 -14.75 -0.04
CA GLY A 27 25.66 -14.39 0.07
C GLY A 27 25.88 -12.88 0.12
N LYS A 28 24.94 -12.12 0.71
CA LYS A 28 25.01 -10.66 0.85
C LYS A 28 25.07 -10.30 2.31
N THR A 29 25.66 -9.16 2.65
CA THR A 29 25.63 -8.66 4.03
C THR A 29 24.21 -8.25 4.43
N PRO A 30 23.86 -8.30 5.74
CA PRO A 30 22.57 -7.81 6.23
C PRO A 30 22.26 -6.36 5.82
N ALA A 31 23.30 -5.51 5.74
CA ALA A 31 23.16 -4.12 5.28
C ALA A 31 22.75 -4.04 3.81
N ALA A 32 23.37 -4.85 2.94
CA ALA A 32 23.01 -4.92 1.52
C ALA A 32 21.59 -5.45 1.30
N ILE A 33 21.14 -6.42 2.12
CA ILE A 33 19.75 -6.90 2.12
C ILE A 33 18.79 -5.75 2.45
N ARG A 34 19.01 -5.02 3.56
CA ARG A 34 18.16 -3.89 3.97
C ARG A 34 18.12 -2.78 2.93
N GLN A 35 19.28 -2.39 2.40
CA GLN A 35 19.36 -1.37 1.35
C GLN A 35 18.60 -1.81 0.10
N LYS A 36 18.76 -3.07 -0.31
CA LYS A 36 18.05 -3.55 -1.50
C LYS A 36 16.55 -3.66 -1.27
N ALA A 37 16.14 -4.12 -0.10
CA ALA A 37 14.74 -4.17 0.30
C ALA A 37 14.09 -2.78 0.30
N TYR A 38 14.80 -1.76 0.79
CA TYR A 38 14.34 -0.37 0.72
C TYR A 38 14.16 0.10 -0.74
N VAL A 39 15.16 -0.12 -1.60
CA VAL A 39 15.09 0.22 -3.04
C VAL A 39 13.96 -0.53 -3.76
N LEU A 40 13.65 -1.75 -3.31
CA LEU A 40 12.54 -2.56 -3.84
C LEU A 40 11.20 -2.27 -3.13
N ASN A 41 11.14 -1.27 -2.25
CA ASN A 41 9.97 -0.90 -1.44
C ASN A 41 9.41 -2.03 -0.54
N LEU A 42 10.24 -2.99 -0.14
CA LEU A 42 9.86 -4.11 0.73
C LEU A 42 9.90 -3.73 2.24
N THR A 43 10.49 -2.59 2.60
CA THR A 43 10.59 -2.13 4.00
C THR A 43 9.34 -1.42 4.50
N ASN A 44 8.48 -0.96 3.59
CA ASN A 44 7.26 -0.24 3.95
C ASN A 44 6.16 -1.22 4.36
N LYS A 45 6.25 -1.72 5.59
CA LYS A 45 5.13 -2.36 6.30
C LYS A 45 3.95 -1.40 6.53
N HIS A 46 4.12 -0.12 6.16
CA HIS A 46 3.17 0.98 6.30
C HIS A 46 2.43 1.35 5.01
N GLU A 47 2.47 0.52 3.97
CA GLU A 47 1.25 0.38 3.16
C GLU A 47 0.19 -0.37 3.98
N ARG A 48 -0.15 0.10 5.19
CA ARG A 48 -1.42 -0.25 5.84
C ARG A 48 -2.47 0.41 4.98
N ARG A 49 -2.87 -0.28 3.91
CA ARG A 49 -3.82 0.22 2.93
C ARG A 49 -5.15 0.26 3.63
N GLY A 50 -5.83 1.40 3.52
CA GLY A 50 -7.22 1.47 3.89
C GLY A 50 -7.51 0.98 5.31
N ASN A 51 -8.35 -0.05 5.45
CA ASN A 51 -8.82 -0.58 6.73
C ASN A 51 -7.73 -1.21 7.62
N GLU A 52 -6.55 -1.50 7.09
CA GLU A 52 -5.46 -2.10 7.86
C GLU A 52 -4.72 -1.09 8.76
N HIS A 53 -5.07 0.20 8.66
CA HIS A 53 -4.58 1.24 9.57
C HIS A 53 -5.60 1.51 10.67
N HIS A 54 -5.24 1.31 11.95
CA HIS A 54 -6.09 1.53 13.12
C HIS A 54 -6.62 2.97 13.33
N LEU A 55 -6.30 3.91 12.42
CA LEU A 55 -6.79 5.30 12.40
C LEU A 55 -7.68 5.57 11.18
N THR A 56 -8.05 4.55 10.42
CA THR A 56 -8.83 4.72 9.19
C THR A 56 -10.23 5.21 9.51
N LYS A 57 -10.43 6.51 9.26
CA LYS A 57 -11.69 7.24 9.48
C LYS A 57 -12.78 6.89 8.47
N TYR A 58 -12.38 6.37 7.31
CA TYR A 58 -13.30 6.05 6.21
C TYR A 58 -13.01 4.62 5.77
N PRO A 59 -13.88 3.64 6.01
CA PRO A 59 -13.67 2.28 5.57
C PRO A 59 -13.40 2.12 4.06
N ASP A 60 -12.71 1.06 3.66
CA ASP A 60 -12.48 0.79 2.22
C ASP A 60 -13.77 0.58 1.44
N GLU A 61 -14.81 0.04 2.07
CA GLU A 61 -16.13 -0.10 1.45
C GLU A 61 -16.79 1.25 1.17
N ASP A 62 -16.65 2.23 2.07
CA ASP A 62 -17.13 3.59 1.83
C ASP A 62 -16.40 4.23 0.65
N VAL A 63 -15.09 4.00 0.53
CA VAL A 63 -14.29 4.52 -0.59
C VAL A 63 -14.65 3.83 -1.91
N LYS A 64 -14.90 2.52 -1.90
CA LYS A 64 -15.39 1.79 -3.07
C LYS A 64 -16.75 2.34 -3.51
N LEU A 65 -17.66 2.58 -2.57
CA LEU A 65 -18.97 3.16 -2.85
C LEU A 65 -18.85 4.60 -3.37
N MET A 66 -17.99 5.45 -2.80
CA MET A 66 -17.70 6.78 -3.33
C MET A 66 -17.19 6.74 -4.77
N LYS A 67 -16.30 5.78 -5.10
CA LYS A 67 -15.79 5.59 -6.46
C LYS A 67 -16.88 5.11 -7.41
N LEU A 68 -17.74 4.18 -6.98
CA LEU A 68 -18.86 3.69 -7.79
C LEU A 68 -19.85 4.81 -8.11
N LEU A 69 -20.29 5.58 -7.11
CA LEU A 69 -21.21 6.71 -7.32
C LEU A 69 -20.62 7.75 -8.27
N ARG A 70 -19.29 7.96 -8.22
CA ARG A 70 -18.60 8.84 -9.16
C ARG A 70 -18.63 8.30 -10.59
N LEU A 71 -18.41 7.00 -10.78
CA LEU A 71 -18.51 6.33 -12.07
C LEU A 71 -19.94 6.40 -12.64
N GLU A 72 -20.95 6.30 -11.79
CA GLU A 72 -22.37 6.47 -12.15
C GLU A 72 -22.75 7.93 -12.46
N GLY A 73 -21.78 8.86 -12.41
CA GLY A 73 -21.96 10.25 -12.82
C GLY A 73 -22.33 11.21 -11.69
N MET A 74 -22.39 10.75 -10.45
CA MET A 74 -22.66 11.61 -9.30
C MET A 74 -21.54 12.65 -9.10
N ARG A 75 -21.91 13.88 -8.78
CA ARG A 75 -20.94 14.95 -8.55
C ARG A 75 -20.25 14.76 -7.21
N VAL A 76 -18.96 15.09 -7.14
CA VAL A 76 -18.17 14.96 -5.90
C VAL A 76 -18.80 15.70 -4.73
N LYS A 77 -19.47 16.83 -4.96
CA LYS A 77 -20.24 17.56 -3.93
C LYS A 77 -21.38 16.72 -3.34
N GLU A 78 -22.11 16.01 -4.17
CA GLU A 78 -23.24 15.17 -3.75
C GLU A 78 -22.74 13.94 -2.98
N ILE A 79 -21.63 13.34 -3.44
CA ILE A 79 -20.94 12.25 -2.74
C ILE A 79 -20.43 12.74 -1.38
N ALA A 80 -19.77 13.90 -1.34
CA ALA A 80 -19.25 14.46 -0.09
C ALA A 80 -20.36 14.68 0.95
N ASN A 81 -21.50 15.21 0.53
CA ASN A 81 -22.67 15.38 1.40
C ASN A 81 -23.23 14.04 1.89
N LYS A 82 -23.30 13.01 1.03
CA LYS A 82 -23.82 11.68 1.38
C LYS A 82 -23.00 10.96 2.46
N PHE A 83 -21.69 11.20 2.48
CA PHE A 83 -20.76 10.60 3.44
C PHE A 83 -20.35 11.56 4.56
N GLU A 84 -20.98 12.73 4.64
CA GLU A 84 -20.69 13.75 5.66
C GLU A 84 -19.20 14.14 5.73
N VAL A 85 -18.56 14.21 4.55
CA VAL A 85 -17.16 14.61 4.39
C VAL A 85 -17.05 15.93 3.64
N THR A 86 -15.89 16.57 3.74
CA THR A 86 -15.61 17.75 2.91
C THR A 86 -15.39 17.34 1.45
N GLN A 87 -15.68 18.25 0.51
CA GLN A 87 -15.47 18.00 -0.93
C GLN A 87 -13.99 17.69 -1.26
N SER A 88 -13.06 18.33 -0.55
CA SER A 88 -11.62 18.06 -0.67
C SER A 88 -11.28 16.65 -0.22
N MET A 89 -11.81 16.22 0.92
CA MET A 89 -11.63 14.86 1.43
C MET A 89 -12.23 13.82 0.46
N ALA A 90 -13.46 14.03 -0.02
CA ALA A 90 -14.07 13.15 -1.02
C ALA A 90 -13.22 13.04 -2.29
N THR A 91 -12.67 14.16 -2.78
CA THR A 91 -11.77 14.18 -3.95
C THR A 91 -10.51 13.34 -3.70
N GLN A 92 -9.89 13.48 -2.52
CA GLN A 92 -8.71 12.72 -2.14
C GLN A 92 -9.01 11.22 -2.02
N LEU A 93 -10.14 10.84 -1.41
CA LEU A 93 -10.58 9.45 -1.27
C LEU A 93 -10.87 8.81 -2.63
N ILE A 94 -11.52 9.53 -3.56
CA ILE A 94 -11.85 9.02 -4.89
C ILE A 94 -10.59 8.88 -5.75
N ASN A 95 -9.74 9.92 -5.81
CA ASN A 95 -8.66 9.99 -6.80
C ASN A 95 -7.33 9.39 -6.34
N LEU A 96 -7.01 9.48 -5.04
CA LEU A 96 -5.66 9.20 -4.54
C LEU A 96 -5.59 7.99 -3.62
N ARG A 97 -6.72 7.60 -3.01
CA ARG A 97 -6.72 6.50 -2.05
C ARG A 97 -6.73 5.13 -2.74
N ARG A 98 -5.68 4.35 -2.43
CA ARG A 98 -5.60 2.91 -2.71
C ARG A 98 -6.44 2.16 -1.68
N VAL A 99 -7.37 1.35 -2.15
CA VAL A 99 -8.14 0.40 -1.33
C VAL A 99 -7.36 -0.91 -1.26
N ALA A 100 -7.50 -1.67 -0.16
CA ALA A 100 -7.00 -3.04 -0.10
C ALA A 100 -7.83 -3.94 -1.04
N ASP A 101 -7.17 -4.94 -1.65
CA ASP A 101 -7.81 -5.96 -2.49
C ASP A 101 -8.48 -7.03 -1.63
#